data_AF-A0A1Q7VZ45-F1
#
_entry.id   AF-A0A1Q7VZ45-F1
#
_cell.length_a   1.000
_cell.length_b   1.000
_cell.length_c   1.000
_cell.angle_alpha   90.00
_cell.angle_beta   90.00
_cell.angle_gamma   90.00
#
_symmetry.space_group_name_H-M   'P 1'
#
loop_
_entity.id
_entity.type
_entity.pdbx_description
1 polymer ?
#
loop_
_entity_poly.entity_id
_entity_poly.type
_entity_poly.pdbx_seq_one_letter_code
_entity_poly.pdbx_strand_id
1 'polypeptide(L)'
;MKSVFVNVFGGITACDAVANGILQALALLGERGETVDKPLVVRLDGNNAEEGRRILDGANNPLVQRVDTMDGAADRAAELATNVLGRTTGPEEQSSAAQNVREGA
;
A
#
# COMPACT_ATOMS: atom_id res chain seq x y z
N MET A 1 15.34 7.29 -4.10
CA MET A 1 13.87 7.16 -3.98
C MET A 1 13.56 6.09 -2.92
N LYS A 2 12.55 6.29 -2.08
CA LYS A 2 12.24 5.38 -0.96
C LYS A 2 10.95 4.56 -1.16
N SER A 3 9.98 5.12 -1.85
CA SER A 3 8.73 4.48 -2.26
C SER A 3 8.21 5.14 -3.55
N VAL A 4 7.26 4.48 -4.22
CA VAL A 4 6.52 5.02 -5.36
C VAL A 4 5.05 5.07 -4.96
N PHE A 5 4.37 6.21 -5.15
CA PHE A 5 2.93 6.32 -4.96
C PHE A 5 2.24 6.46 -6.33
N VAL A 6 1.37 5.51 -6.65
CA VAL A 6 0.60 5.47 -7.89
C VAL A 6 -0.87 5.73 -7.54
N ASN A 7 -1.36 6.92 -7.86
CA ASN A 7 -2.77 7.28 -7.71
C ASN A 7 -3.43 7.41 -9.08
N VAL A 8 -4.45 6.62 -9.33
CA VAL A 8 -5.14 6.57 -10.62
C VAL A 8 -6.63 6.77 -10.42
N PHE A 9 -7.16 7.75 -11.13
CA PHE A 9 -8.59 7.97 -11.28
C PHE A 9 -9.00 7.55 -12.70
N GLY A 10 -9.57 6.36 -12.82
CA GLY A 10 -10.11 5.83 -14.06
C GLY A 10 -11.32 6.61 -14.53
N GLY A 11 -11.23 7.17 -15.73
CA GLY A 11 -12.35 7.71 -16.49
C GLY A 11 -12.57 6.88 -17.74
N ILE A 12 -11.92 7.28 -18.83
CA ILE A 12 -11.86 6.51 -20.08
C ILE A 12 -11.02 5.24 -19.89
N THR A 13 -9.86 5.38 -19.24
CA THR A 13 -9.00 4.24 -18.91
C THR A 13 -9.61 3.44 -17.75
N ALA A 14 -9.75 2.13 -17.94
CA ALA A 14 -10.27 1.22 -16.93
C ALA A 14 -9.16 0.79 -15.95
N CYS A 15 -9.45 0.83 -14.65
CA CYS A 15 -8.47 0.59 -13.58
C CYS A 15 -7.96 -0.86 -13.52
N ASP A 16 -8.72 -1.82 -14.02
CA ASP A 16 -8.31 -3.21 -14.23
C ASP A 16 -7.16 -3.33 -15.24
N ALA A 17 -7.22 -2.59 -16.36
CA ALA A 17 -6.13 -2.54 -17.32
C ALA A 17 -4.87 -1.92 -16.70
N VAL A 18 -5.03 -0.88 -15.87
CA VAL A 18 -3.92 -0.25 -15.16
C VAL A 18 -3.29 -1.20 -14.13
N ALA A 19 -4.11 -1.90 -13.34
CA ALA A 19 -3.65 -2.90 -12.38
C ALA A 19 -2.81 -3.99 -13.06
N ASN A 20 -3.29 -4.54 -14.18
CA ASN A 20 -2.55 -5.51 -14.98
C ASN A 20 -1.23 -4.94 -15.50
N GLY A 21 -1.23 -3.68 -15.97
CA GLY A 21 -0.02 -3.01 -16.43
C GLY A 21 1.04 -2.86 -15.33
N ILE A 22 0.64 -2.54 -14.10
CA ILE A 22 1.55 -2.46 -12.95
C ILE A 22 2.23 -3.82 -12.70
N LEU A 23 1.47 -4.90 -12.67
CA LEU A 23 2.00 -6.24 -12.42
C LEU A 23 2.94 -6.70 -13.55
N GLN A 24 2.56 -6.44 -14.81
CA GLN A 24 3.40 -6.75 -15.96
C GLN A 24 4.72 -5.96 -15.95
N ALA A 25 4.67 -4.68 -15.55
CA ALA A 25 5.88 -3.87 -15.44
C ALA A 25 6.83 -4.41 -14.37
N LEU A 26 6.32 -4.81 -13.20
CA LEU A 26 7.13 -5.42 -12.15
C LEU A 26 7.77 -6.74 -12.60
N ALA A 27 7.00 -7.59 -13.29
CA ALA A 27 7.52 -8.84 -13.84
C ALA A 27 8.63 -8.61 -14.87
N LEU A 28 8.41 -7.69 -15.82
CA LEU A 28 9.37 -7.36 -16.87
C LEU A 28 10.70 -6.83 -16.31
N LEU A 29 10.64 -5.99 -15.27
CA LEU A 29 11.85 -5.49 -14.61
C LEU A 29 12.61 -6.62 -13.91
N GLY A 30 11.89 -7.54 -13.25
CA GLY A 30 12.48 -8.74 -12.66
C GLY A 30 13.16 -9.65 -13.69
N GLU A 31 12.52 -9.86 -14.84
CA GLU A 31 13.06 -10.65 -15.96
C GLU A 31 14.33 -10.03 -16.57
N ARG A 32 14.41 -8.69 -16.60
CA ARG A 32 15.59 -7.94 -17.06
C ARG A 32 16.75 -7.94 -16.05
N GLY A 33 16.56 -8.53 -14.87
CA GLY A 33 17.55 -8.54 -13.80
C GLY A 33 17.68 -7.18 -13.10
N GLU A 34 16.72 -6.28 -13.27
CA GLU A 34 16.70 -5.00 -12.57
C GLU A 34 16.26 -5.21 -11.12
N THR A 35 16.97 -4.56 -10.18
CA THR A 35 16.61 -4.66 -8.76
C THR A 35 15.41 -3.75 -8.50
N VAL A 36 14.24 -4.35 -8.27
CA VAL A 36 13.04 -3.64 -7.81
C VAL A 36 12.86 -3.89 -6.33
N ASP A 37 13.30 -2.96 -5.50
CA ASP A 37 13.29 -3.07 -4.04
C ASP A 37 12.43 -2.00 -3.35
N LYS A 38 11.83 -1.10 -4.12
CA LYS A 38 11.02 0.00 -3.58
C LYS A 38 9.55 -0.40 -3.55
N PRO A 39 8.85 -0.21 -2.41
CA PRO A 39 7.43 -0.47 -2.32
C PRO A 39 6.63 0.53 -3.17
N LEU A 40 5.60 0.02 -3.83
CA LEU A 40 4.59 0.75 -4.58
C LEU A 40 3.33 0.85 -3.72
N VAL A 41 2.97 2.05 -3.32
CA VAL A 41 1.65 2.34 -2.76
C VAL A 41 0.71 2.62 -3.93
N VAL A 42 -0.42 1.92 -4.03
CA VAL A 42 -1.33 2.04 -5.17
C VAL A 42 -2.74 2.36 -4.70
N ARG A 43 -3.33 3.41 -5.29
CA ARG A 43 -4.75 3.73 -5.16
C ARG A 43 -5.40 3.73 -6.54
N LEU A 44 -6.49 2.98 -6.66
CA LEU A 44 -7.32 2.92 -7.86
C LEU A 44 -8.74 3.36 -7.52
N ASP A 45 -9.24 4.33 -8.27
CA ASP A 45 -10.59 4.88 -8.12
C ASP A 45 -11.18 5.18 -9.50
N GLY A 46 -12.50 5.19 -9.65
CA GLY A 46 -13.18 5.40 -10.94
C GLY A 46 -13.53 4.11 -11.71
N ASN A 47 -13.49 4.17 -13.05
CA ASN A 47 -13.98 3.10 -13.93
C ASN A 47 -13.25 1.76 -13.70
N ASN A 48 -14.01 0.68 -13.46
CA ASN A 48 -13.51 -0.65 -13.09
C ASN A 48 -12.53 -0.68 -11.90
N ALA A 49 -12.61 0.30 -10.97
CA ALA A 49 -11.72 0.36 -9.82
C ALA A 49 -11.77 -0.91 -8.96
N GLU A 50 -12.96 -1.41 -8.63
CA GLU A 50 -13.09 -2.63 -7.82
C GLU A 50 -12.35 -3.82 -8.41
N GLU A 51 -12.47 -4.04 -9.71
CA GLU A 51 -11.78 -5.13 -10.39
C GLU A 51 -10.26 -4.92 -10.39
N GLY A 52 -9.80 -3.70 -10.66
CA GLY A 52 -8.39 -3.36 -10.52
C GLY A 52 -7.85 -3.62 -9.12
N ARG A 53 -8.62 -3.33 -8.07
CA ARG A 53 -8.25 -3.62 -6.67
C ARG A 53 -8.15 -5.13 -6.42
N ARG A 54 -9.12 -5.91 -6.91
CA ARG A 54 -9.09 -7.39 -6.81
C ARG A 54 -7.88 -7.99 -7.52
N ILE A 55 -7.52 -7.48 -8.69
CA ILE A 55 -6.33 -7.93 -9.44
C ILE A 55 -5.05 -7.70 -8.63
N LEU A 56 -4.88 -6.51 -8.05
CA LEU A 56 -3.71 -6.19 -7.24
C LEU A 56 -3.66 -7.03 -5.96
N ASP A 57 -4.78 -7.18 -5.26
CA ASP A 57 -4.86 -7.98 -4.03
C ASP A 57 -4.61 -9.48 -4.31
N GLY A 58 -5.16 -10.00 -5.40
CA GLY A 58 -4.98 -11.40 -5.81
C GLY A 58 -3.57 -11.75 -6.26
N ALA A 59 -2.82 -10.77 -6.80
CA ALA A 59 -1.43 -10.96 -7.17
C ALA A 59 -0.50 -11.12 -5.95
N ASN A 60 -0.92 -10.63 -4.77
CA ASN A 60 -0.21 -10.74 -3.50
C ASN A 60 1.30 -10.41 -3.62
N ASN A 61 1.62 -9.38 -4.43
CA ASN A 61 3.01 -9.00 -4.70
C ASN A 61 3.56 -8.24 -3.48
N PRO A 62 4.70 -8.66 -2.90
CA PRO A 62 5.22 -8.09 -1.65
C PRO A 62 5.63 -6.61 -1.77
N LEU A 63 5.87 -6.12 -2.99
CA LEU A 63 6.21 -4.73 -3.24
C LEU A 63 4.97 -3.84 -3.39
N VAL A 64 3.79 -4.40 -3.65
CA VAL A 64 2.57 -3.63 -3.91
C VAL A 64 1.72 -3.53 -2.65
N GLN A 65 1.43 -2.30 -2.24
CA GLN A 65 0.55 -1.99 -1.11
C GLN A 65 -0.64 -1.19 -1.62
N ARG A 66 -1.78 -1.86 -1.75
CA ARG A 66 -3.01 -1.22 -2.18
C ARG A 66 -3.67 -0.47 -1.03
N VAL A 67 -4.11 0.76 -1.27
CA VAL A 67 -4.84 1.58 -0.30
C VAL A 67 -6.04 2.24 -0.96
N ASP A 68 -7.17 2.29 -0.24
CA ASP A 68 -8.45 2.74 -0.79
C ASP A 68 -8.61 4.26 -0.84
N THR A 69 -8.14 4.98 0.18
CA THR A 69 -8.35 6.42 0.33
C THR A 69 -7.12 7.21 -0.11
N MET A 70 -7.33 8.46 -0.58
CA MET A 70 -6.23 9.35 -0.95
C MET A 70 -5.30 9.59 0.23
N ASP A 71 -5.89 9.98 1.37
CA ASP A 71 -5.15 10.35 2.57
C ASP A 71 -4.36 9.15 3.10
N GLY A 72 -5.01 7.98 3.21
CA GLY A 72 -4.33 6.77 3.65
C GLY A 72 -3.18 6.36 2.73
N ALA A 73 -3.33 6.54 1.41
CA ALA A 73 -2.27 6.21 0.46
C ALA A 73 -1.10 7.21 0.55
N ALA A 74 -1.39 8.50 0.73
CA ALA A 74 -0.40 9.54 0.92
C ALA A 74 0.37 9.36 2.24
N ASP A 75 -0.35 9.13 3.34
CA ASP A 75 0.22 8.85 4.67
C ASP A 75 1.13 7.63 4.59
N ARG A 76 0.67 6.55 3.95
CA ARG A 76 1.46 5.34 3.80
C ARG A 76 2.73 5.56 2.98
N ALA A 77 2.64 6.33 1.89
CA ALA A 77 3.80 6.67 1.08
C ALA A 77 4.81 7.53 1.87
N ALA A 78 4.32 8.45 2.70
CA ALA A 78 5.14 9.29 3.57
C ALA A 78 5.83 8.49 4.69
N GLU A 79 5.13 7.54 5.33
CA GLU A 79 5.72 6.61 6.30
C GLU A 79 6.88 5.80 5.69
N LEU A 80 6.69 5.29 4.47
CA LEU A 80 7.73 4.56 3.75
C LEU A 80 8.92 5.48 3.37
N ALA A 81 8.64 6.76 3.16
CA ALA A 81 9.68 7.76 2.91
C ALA A 81 10.46 8.16 4.19
N THR A 82 9.92 7.94 5.38
CA THR A 82 10.65 8.19 6.64
C THR A 82 11.38 6.93 7.12
N ASN A 83 10.79 5.74 6.94
CA ASN A 83 11.31 4.48 7.46
C ASN A 83 12.18 3.70 6.48
N VAL A 84 13.45 4.09 6.33
CA VAL A 84 14.47 3.20 5.73
C VAL A 84 15.64 3.07 6.69
N LEU A 85 15.59 2.00 7.52
CA LEU A 85 16.68 1.10 7.98
C LEU A 85 16.33 0.48 9.36
N GLY A 86 16.01 -0.82 9.39
CA GLY A 86 16.36 -1.68 10.53
C GLY A 86 15.54 -1.61 11.84
N ARG A 87 14.22 -1.44 11.83
CA ARG A 87 13.40 -1.81 13.00
C ARG A 87 12.53 -3.02 12.70
N THR A 88 12.96 -4.17 13.19
CA THR A 88 12.07 -5.26 13.61
C THR A 88 11.03 -4.68 14.58
N THR A 89 9.80 -4.50 14.13
CA THR A 89 8.68 -4.32 15.08
C THR A 89 8.37 -5.70 15.66
N GLY A 90 9.04 -6.00 16.78
CA GLY A 90 8.59 -6.99 17.76
C GLY A 90 7.34 -6.50 18.51
N PRO A 91 6.74 -7.35 19.35
CA PRO A 91 5.30 -7.41 19.52
C PRO A 91 4.76 -6.56 20.69
N GLU A 92 3.45 -6.30 20.62
CA GLU A 92 2.53 -5.88 21.68
C GLU A 92 2.69 -4.47 22.31
N GLU A 93 1.71 -3.62 22.05
CA GLU A 93 1.20 -2.71 23.08
C GLU A 93 -0.32 -2.88 23.17
N GLN A 94 -0.70 -3.85 24.00
CA GLN A 94 -2.04 -3.95 24.56
C GLN A 94 -2.33 -2.62 25.25
N SER A 95 -3.30 -1.88 24.71
CA SER A 95 -3.79 -0.65 25.31
C SER A 95 -4.33 -0.97 26.71
N SER A 96 -3.56 -0.49 27.69
CA SER A 96 -3.88 -0.45 29.11
C SER A 96 -5.19 0.31 29.34
N ALA A 97 -6.29 -0.42 29.48
CA ALA A 97 -7.49 0.07 30.16
C ALA A 97 -7.35 -0.25 31.66
N ALA A 98 -6.52 0.54 32.35
CA ALA A 98 -6.49 0.58 33.81
C ALA A 98 -6.33 2.03 34.28
N GLN A 99 -7.44 2.77 34.30
CA GLN A 99 -7.59 3.91 35.20
C GLN A 99 -8.81 3.68 36.10
N ASN A 100 -8.51 3.27 37.32
CA ASN A 100 -9.41 3.16 38.45
C ASN A 100 -9.99 4.54 38.79
N VAL A 101 -11.31 4.70 38.67
CA VAL A 101 -12.05 5.68 39.47
C VAL A 101 -12.36 5.02 40.82
N ARG A 102 -11.56 5.37 41.82
CA ARG A 102 -11.93 5.24 43.24
C ARG A 102 -12.68 6.50 43.61
N GLU A 103 -13.98 6.40 43.87
CA GLU A 103 -14.75 7.34 44.69
C GLU A 103 -16.02 6.63 45.18
N GLY A 104 -16.29 6.69 46.49
CA GLY A 104 -17.53 6.21 47.10
C GLY A 104 -17.35 5.46 48.41
N ALA A 105 -17.13 6.23 49.48
CA ALA A 105 -17.49 5.85 50.84
C ALA A 105 -19.02 5.96 51.03
#